data_AF-A0A844II69-F1
#
_entry.id   AF-A0A844II69-F1
#
_cell.length_a   1.000
_cell.length_b   1.000
_cell.length_c   1.000
_cell.angle_alpha   90.00
_cell.angle_beta   90.00
_cell.angle_gamma   90.00
#
_symmetry.space_group_name_H-M   'P 1'
#
loop_
_entity.id
_entity.type
_entity.pdbx_description
1 polymer ?
#
loop_
_entity_poly.entity_id
_entity_poly.type
_entity_poly.pdbx_seq_one_letter_code
_entity_poly.pdbx_strand_id
1 'polypeptide(L)'
;MINFGELEIKVNTKYSFVGIQKEGSKLIFHIPKGFSEDDINTFDAKCDLFFRLYRVLNVFKQICIDKGHFQTGVVTKADDRDGVVEDDTGSEITSDNDSKNIFYSKIDALGSILDAYDELKILALVSKLGKSERIDYSKLHRYLNKAVFLNNNAIYIDVMNLPRKEIHFDTTDIVAMYCYILTEIKEQLKQEVNPEINSLAERFKEKYLGYEYSLFNEKYYLQVINELKDALELIDHYTPIKDSDYWDFHEAIYKFLFGELETSIQGKVWGFSNFHTIWESMCLSYLVKTVDPAFILYLDKQFISDKILNEWNNCNKIIDISGIFRVNGTDIFPDAVIVTNLMKQNKILISYQLAEGGHWDKVKNQNIYYYTQFSYKAYASYHETSIKIAYLQQPGGYHTFNELKKIFPTNNSYITITSLPNKFYSYWETDYWKIPNELIHKEIQMMCNLNHIFVVAINNRFLDFKDFYKKYLEPYEIFTTSLLRDSGGKENIEKLFQKFIQFIWRQFNIIDIKYYDYDYFSSHKNIEKIKKDSIRKQFVYEYVLQKHLEKNNHPLKELNIKSEFWLPAYSSTQETFTPLPKYMDDYIKLIGVNILTVIDSYLETEEK
;
A
#
# COMPACT_ATOMS: atom_id res chain seq x y z
N MET A 1 18.48 23.03 8.33
CA MET A 1 18.20 21.57 8.39
C MET A 1 17.66 21.15 9.76
N ILE A 2 16.89 20.07 9.85
CA ILE A 2 16.31 19.53 11.09
C ILE A 2 17.32 18.60 11.79
N ASN A 3 17.66 18.86 13.05
CA ASN A 3 18.42 17.91 13.87
C ASN A 3 17.47 16.91 14.55
N PHE A 4 17.40 15.69 14.03
CA PHE A 4 16.53 14.64 14.59
C PHE A 4 16.92 14.24 16.04
N GLY A 5 18.20 14.39 16.43
CA GLY A 5 18.64 14.13 17.80
C GLY A 5 18.02 15.08 18.84
N GLU A 6 17.80 16.34 18.44
CA GLU A 6 17.26 17.41 19.30
C GLU A 6 15.72 17.49 19.28
N LEU A 7 15.03 16.73 18.42
CA LEU A 7 13.56 16.70 18.40
C LEU A 7 13.02 16.03 19.68
N GLU A 8 12.20 16.77 20.43
CA GLU A 8 11.39 16.21 21.50
C GLU A 8 10.18 15.48 20.90
N ILE A 9 9.91 14.25 21.34
CA ILE A 9 8.75 13.48 20.89
C ILE A 9 7.55 13.79 21.78
N LYS A 10 6.35 13.87 21.19
CA LYS A 10 5.11 14.07 21.96
C LYS A 10 3.89 13.47 21.27
N VAL A 11 3.09 12.68 21.99
CA VAL A 11 1.80 12.19 21.43
C VAL A 11 0.70 13.22 21.70
N ASN A 12 -0.02 13.66 20.67
CA ASN A 12 -1.11 14.63 20.86
C ASN A 12 -2.42 13.94 21.30
N THR A 13 -2.79 14.11 22.57
CA THR A 13 -3.99 13.51 23.15
C THR A 13 -5.30 14.22 22.78
N LYS A 14 -5.24 15.53 22.45
CA LYS A 14 -6.44 16.36 22.20
C LYS A 14 -6.81 16.46 20.72
N TYR A 15 -5.81 16.63 19.85
CA TYR A 15 -5.99 16.91 18.44
C TYR A 15 -5.40 15.79 17.56
N SER A 16 -5.77 15.77 16.28
CA SER A 16 -5.23 14.79 15.32
C SER A 16 -3.96 15.28 14.60
N PHE A 17 -3.18 16.16 15.24
CA PHE A 17 -1.96 16.71 14.64
C PHE A 17 -0.78 15.74 14.79
N VAL A 18 -0.08 15.52 13.70
CA VAL A 18 1.23 14.83 13.63
C VAL A 18 2.12 15.66 12.69
N GLY A 19 3.41 15.72 13.00
CA GLY A 19 4.39 16.56 12.34
C GLY A 19 5.16 17.43 13.34
N ILE A 20 5.93 18.39 12.85
CA ILE A 20 6.84 19.20 13.67
C ILE A 20 6.15 20.52 14.06
N GLN A 21 6.16 20.84 15.36
CA GLN A 21 5.68 22.08 15.94
C GLN A 21 6.80 22.76 16.74
N LYS A 22 6.92 24.09 16.64
CA LYS A 22 7.83 24.89 17.45
C LYS A 22 7.09 25.44 18.67
N GLU A 23 7.59 25.13 19.87
CA GLU A 23 7.13 25.67 21.15
C GLU A 23 8.31 26.40 21.81
N GLY A 24 8.34 27.73 21.73
CA GLY A 24 9.48 28.54 22.18
C GLY A 24 10.75 28.24 21.36
N SER A 25 11.86 27.92 22.01
CA SER A 25 13.12 27.55 21.34
C SER A 25 13.19 26.07 20.90
N LYS A 26 12.17 25.26 21.20
CA LYS A 26 12.21 23.80 20.98
C LYS A 26 11.36 23.35 19.80
N LEU A 27 11.84 22.34 19.10
CA LEU A 27 11.08 21.59 18.10
C LEU A 27 10.53 20.32 18.73
N ILE A 28 9.21 20.16 18.62
CA ILE A 28 8.48 18.98 19.07
C ILE A 28 8.00 18.23 17.83
N PHE A 29 8.44 17.00 17.67
CA PHE A 29 7.86 16.06 16.73
C PHE A 29 6.62 15.43 17.37
N HIS A 30 5.45 15.91 16.96
CA HIS A 30 4.21 15.25 17.27
C HIS A 30 4.10 13.98 16.44
N ILE A 31 4.09 12.83 17.11
CA ILE A 31 4.01 11.51 16.47
C ILE A 31 2.57 10.98 16.51
N PRO A 32 2.22 9.97 15.70
CA PRO A 32 0.87 9.44 15.71
C PRO A 32 0.47 8.84 17.06
N LYS A 33 -0.85 8.84 17.33
CA LYS A 33 -1.42 8.04 18.42
C LYS A 33 -1.12 6.57 18.19
N GLY A 34 -1.04 5.79 19.27
CA GLY A 34 -0.70 4.37 19.23
C GLY A 34 0.79 4.09 19.48
N PHE A 35 1.68 5.04 19.17
CA PHE A 35 3.05 5.05 19.70
C PHE A 35 3.07 5.59 21.14
N SER A 36 4.14 5.25 21.88
CA SER A 36 4.62 5.94 23.07
C SER A 36 5.84 6.81 22.74
N GLU A 37 6.23 7.71 23.64
CA GLU A 37 7.36 8.63 23.43
C GLU A 37 8.71 7.90 23.47
N ASP A 38 8.78 6.74 24.13
CA ASP A 38 9.98 5.90 24.22
C ASP A 38 10.23 5.04 22.97
N ASP A 39 9.19 4.73 22.18
CA ASP A 39 9.25 3.75 21.08
C ASP A 39 10.23 4.13 19.95
N ILE A 40 10.51 5.42 19.78
CA ILE A 40 11.27 5.97 18.65
C ILE A 40 12.27 7.06 19.07
N ASN A 41 12.81 7.02 20.30
CA ASN A 41 13.61 8.14 20.82
C ASN A 41 15.07 8.25 20.27
N THR A 42 15.49 7.41 19.33
CA THR A 42 16.81 7.53 18.66
C THR A 42 16.77 8.47 17.45
N PHE A 43 17.92 9.01 17.04
CA PHE A 43 18.04 9.81 15.81
C PHE A 43 17.46 9.07 14.59
N ASP A 44 17.92 7.82 14.38
CA ASP A 44 17.53 7.02 13.21
C ASP A 44 16.02 6.72 13.18
N ALA A 45 15.40 6.42 14.33
CA ALA A 45 13.98 6.12 14.41
C ALA A 45 13.10 7.36 14.15
N LYS A 46 13.52 8.54 14.65
CA LYS A 46 12.87 9.82 14.33
C LYS A 46 12.98 10.16 12.85
N CYS A 47 14.16 9.93 12.26
CA CYS A 47 14.44 10.17 10.84
C CYS A 47 13.59 9.25 9.94
N ASP A 48 13.62 7.93 10.15
CA ASP A 48 12.85 6.94 9.39
C ASP A 48 11.34 7.19 9.49
N LEU A 49 10.80 7.45 10.69
CA LEU A 49 9.37 7.77 10.84
C LEU A 49 9.00 9.08 10.12
N PHE A 50 9.85 10.12 10.21
CA PHE A 50 9.62 11.38 9.52
C PHE A 50 9.52 11.18 8.00
N PHE A 51 10.48 10.47 7.39
CA PHE A 51 10.46 10.23 5.94
C PHE A 51 9.30 9.32 5.49
N ARG A 52 8.91 8.31 6.29
CA ARG A 52 7.70 7.53 6.03
C ARG A 52 6.44 8.40 6.07
N LEU A 53 6.28 9.25 7.09
CA LEU A 53 5.13 10.17 7.19
C LEU A 53 5.13 11.22 6.07
N TYR A 54 6.30 11.67 5.61
CA TYR A 54 6.44 12.55 4.44
C TYR A 54 5.95 11.89 3.15
N ARG A 55 6.34 10.63 2.90
CA ARG A 55 5.81 9.85 1.77
C ARG A 55 4.30 9.62 1.87
N VAL A 56 3.79 9.22 3.03
CA VAL A 56 2.34 9.02 3.28
C VAL A 56 1.57 10.29 2.95
N LEU A 57 2.12 11.45 3.33
CA LEU A 57 1.52 12.75 3.03
C LEU A 57 1.45 13.03 1.52
N ASN A 58 2.49 12.69 0.77
CA ASN A 58 2.52 12.86 -0.69
C ASN A 58 1.50 11.93 -1.39
N VAL A 59 1.42 10.65 -1.00
CA VAL A 59 0.39 9.72 -1.49
C VAL A 59 -1.01 10.26 -1.22
N PHE A 60 -1.29 10.70 0.02
CA PHE A 60 -2.60 11.22 0.40
C PHE A 60 -2.95 12.54 -0.31
N LYS A 61 -1.96 13.44 -0.49
CA LYS A 61 -2.09 14.68 -1.28
C LYS A 61 -2.48 14.36 -2.72
N GLN A 62 -1.82 13.39 -3.35
CA GLN A 62 -2.14 12.99 -4.73
C GLN A 62 -3.57 12.43 -4.83
N ILE A 63 -3.98 11.55 -3.91
CA ILE A 63 -5.36 11.03 -3.86
C ILE A 63 -6.38 12.18 -3.75
N CYS A 64 -6.11 13.18 -2.91
CA CYS A 64 -7.01 14.34 -2.78
C CYS A 64 -7.07 15.19 -4.06
N ILE A 65 -5.98 15.30 -4.82
CA ILE A 65 -5.95 15.97 -6.12
C ILE A 65 -6.75 15.17 -7.16
N ASP A 66 -6.50 13.86 -7.27
CA ASP A 66 -7.18 12.96 -8.23
C ASP A 66 -8.70 12.92 -8.00
N LYS A 67 -9.12 12.98 -6.72
CA LYS A 67 -10.55 13.04 -6.32
C LYS A 67 -11.20 14.41 -6.50
N GLY A 68 -10.45 15.44 -6.91
CA GLY A 68 -10.96 16.81 -7.04
C GLY A 68 -11.30 17.48 -5.71
N HIS A 69 -10.79 16.98 -4.58
CA HIS A 69 -10.87 17.68 -3.29
C HIS A 69 -9.99 18.94 -3.26
N PHE A 70 -8.98 19.00 -4.13
CA PHE A 70 -8.27 20.21 -4.50
C PHE A 70 -8.66 20.68 -5.90
N GLN A 71 -8.73 21.99 -6.10
CA GLN A 71 -8.92 22.56 -7.43
C GLN A 71 -7.66 22.32 -8.27
N THR A 72 -7.81 21.55 -9.35
CA THR A 72 -6.82 21.41 -10.43
C THR A 72 -6.62 22.79 -11.09
N GLY A 73 -5.66 23.54 -10.56
CA GLY A 73 -5.46 24.95 -10.87
C GLY A 73 -4.44 25.61 -9.94
N VAL A 74 -4.34 25.18 -8.67
CA VAL A 74 -3.24 25.57 -7.76
C VAL A 74 -2.03 24.62 -7.88
N VAL A 75 -1.81 24.14 -9.11
CA VAL A 75 -0.51 23.69 -9.62
C VAL A 75 -0.23 24.49 -10.90
N THR A 76 -0.50 25.80 -10.84
CA THR A 76 0.16 26.77 -11.71
C THR A 76 1.54 27.06 -11.14
N LYS A 77 2.47 27.29 -12.06
CA LYS A 77 3.91 27.51 -11.83
C LYS A 77 4.22 28.35 -10.60
N ALA A 78 5.38 28.08 -10.02
CA ALA A 78 6.18 29.12 -9.37
C ALA A 78 6.45 30.24 -10.41
N ASP A 79 5.61 31.26 -10.38
CA ASP A 79 5.83 32.56 -11.02
C ASP A 79 5.81 33.59 -9.88
N ASP A 80 6.97 34.18 -9.62
CA ASP A 80 7.27 35.28 -8.68
C ASP A 80 6.89 35.12 -7.19
N ARG A 81 7.96 34.84 -6.41
CA ARG A 81 8.26 35.30 -5.03
C ARG A 81 7.16 35.16 -3.96
N ASP A 82 7.57 34.53 -2.86
CA ASP A 82 6.75 34.25 -1.68
C ASP A 82 5.63 33.24 -1.94
N GLY A 83 5.97 31.96 -1.73
CA GLY A 83 5.02 30.86 -1.46
C GLY A 83 4.34 31.01 -0.09
N VAL A 84 4.05 32.24 0.30
CA VAL A 84 3.34 32.62 1.51
C VAL A 84 1.90 32.85 1.09
N VAL A 85 0.96 32.11 1.68
CA VAL A 85 -0.38 32.66 1.86
C VAL A 85 -0.18 33.78 2.88
N GLU A 86 0.06 35.01 2.40
CA GLU A 86 0.27 36.17 3.25
C GLU A 86 -0.97 36.42 4.10
N ASP A 87 -0.91 35.93 5.33
CA ASP A 87 -1.32 36.73 6.47
C ASP A 87 -0.24 36.56 7.55
N ASP A 88 0.45 37.66 7.87
CA ASP A 88 1.42 37.74 8.96
C ASP A 88 0.76 37.64 10.35
N THR A 89 -0.56 37.58 10.38
CA THR A 89 -1.30 37.00 11.50
C THR A 89 -1.73 35.59 11.15
N GLY A 90 -1.63 34.65 12.10
CA GLY A 90 -2.21 33.32 11.93
C GLY A 90 -3.73 33.41 11.92
N SER A 91 -4.30 33.74 10.75
CA SER A 91 -5.68 34.15 10.62
C SER A 91 -6.60 33.00 10.24
N GLU A 92 -7.74 33.01 10.92
CA GLU A 92 -8.82 32.07 10.79
C GLU A 92 -9.49 32.18 9.42
N ILE A 93 -9.61 31.05 8.70
CA ILE A 93 -10.71 30.89 7.75
C ILE A 93 -11.95 30.56 8.59
N THR A 94 -12.72 31.60 8.94
CA THR A 94 -13.98 31.47 9.70
C THR A 94 -15.18 31.11 8.81
N SER A 95 -16.07 30.27 9.34
CA SER A 95 -17.37 29.80 8.78
C SER A 95 -17.31 29.11 7.40
N ASP A 96 -17.89 27.93 7.17
CA ASP A 96 -18.80 27.09 7.97
C ASP A 96 -18.56 25.59 7.74
N ASN A 97 -18.94 24.80 8.75
CA ASN A 97 -18.91 23.33 8.85
C ASN A 97 -17.53 22.62 8.83
N ASP A 98 -17.45 21.58 9.66
CA ASP A 98 -16.25 20.79 9.97
C ASP A 98 -15.60 20.11 8.74
N SER A 99 -14.32 19.74 8.91
CA SER A 99 -13.50 18.89 8.00
C SER A 99 -12.97 19.49 6.69
N LYS A 100 -12.29 20.65 6.77
CA LYS A 100 -11.28 21.01 5.75
C LYS A 100 -9.88 20.56 6.20
N ASN A 101 -9.15 19.89 5.32
CA ASN A 101 -7.81 19.39 5.59
C ASN A 101 -6.78 20.53 5.52
N ILE A 102 -6.32 21.01 6.68
CA ILE A 102 -5.28 22.03 6.76
C ILE A 102 -3.91 21.34 6.81
N PHE A 103 -3.23 21.44 5.68
CA PHE A 103 -1.83 21.04 5.50
C PHE A 103 -0.94 22.21 5.95
N TYR A 104 0.16 21.91 6.64
CA TYR A 104 1.13 22.91 7.10
C TYR A 104 2.51 22.55 6.53
N SER A 105 3.10 23.49 5.79
CA SER A 105 4.47 23.39 5.26
C SER A 105 5.19 24.73 5.38
N LYS A 106 5.61 25.08 6.61
CA LYS A 106 6.63 26.11 6.84
C LYS A 106 8.06 25.56 6.69
N ILE A 107 8.23 24.23 6.66
CA ILE A 107 9.50 23.59 6.29
C ILE A 107 9.59 23.57 4.76
N ASP A 108 10.03 24.70 4.20
CA ASP A 108 10.40 24.82 2.78
C ASP A 108 11.69 24.06 2.45
N ALA A 109 12.50 23.66 3.45
CA ALA A 109 13.82 23.04 3.24
C ALA A 109 13.83 21.82 2.30
N LEU A 110 12.95 20.83 2.51
CA LEU A 110 12.88 19.66 1.62
C LEU A 110 12.16 19.97 0.31
N GLY A 111 11.16 20.85 0.34
CA GLY A 111 10.44 21.30 -0.85
C GLY A 111 11.36 22.04 -1.82
N SER A 112 12.13 23.02 -1.33
CA SER A 112 13.06 23.80 -2.15
C SER A 112 14.11 22.95 -2.86
N ILE A 113 14.56 21.83 -2.28
CA ILE A 113 15.47 20.89 -2.98
C ILE A 113 14.72 19.96 -3.95
N LEU A 114 13.50 19.52 -3.65
CA LEU A 114 12.76 18.59 -4.52
C LEU A 114 12.05 19.30 -5.69
N ASP A 115 11.62 20.56 -5.49
CA ASP A 115 10.79 21.31 -6.43
C ASP A 115 11.57 22.30 -7.32
N ALA A 116 12.79 22.72 -6.95
CA ALA A 116 13.56 23.71 -7.72
C ALA A 116 13.90 23.24 -9.15
N TYR A 117 14.49 22.05 -9.27
CA TYR A 117 14.89 21.47 -10.55
C TYR A 117 14.57 19.98 -10.68
N ASP A 118 13.74 19.65 -11.67
CA ASP A 118 13.60 18.31 -12.23
C ASP A 118 14.94 17.80 -12.80
N GLU A 119 15.22 16.51 -12.67
CA GLU A 119 16.47 15.87 -13.08
C GLU A 119 16.84 16.19 -14.53
N LEU A 120 15.85 16.22 -15.42
CA LEU A 120 16.03 16.56 -16.84
C LEU A 120 16.58 17.98 -17.04
N LYS A 121 16.19 18.94 -16.18
CA LYS A 121 16.75 20.30 -16.22
C LYS A 121 18.18 20.31 -15.70
N ILE A 122 18.47 19.60 -14.60
CA ILE A 122 19.83 19.50 -14.03
C ILE A 122 20.80 18.96 -15.09
N LEU A 123 20.44 17.85 -15.76
CA LEU A 123 21.26 17.26 -16.81
C LEU A 123 21.38 18.15 -18.07
N ALA A 124 20.33 18.91 -18.41
CA ALA A 124 20.40 19.91 -19.47
C ALA A 124 21.35 21.08 -19.14
N LEU A 125 21.48 21.46 -17.86
CA LEU A 125 22.43 22.48 -17.40
C LEU A 125 23.87 21.93 -17.37
N VAL A 126 24.09 20.75 -16.80
CA VAL A 126 25.41 20.08 -16.78
C VAL A 126 25.94 19.86 -18.19
N SER A 127 25.08 19.41 -19.12
CA SER A 127 25.46 19.22 -20.54
C SER A 127 25.63 20.53 -21.32
N LYS A 128 25.12 21.67 -20.83
CA LYS A 128 25.49 23.00 -21.36
C LYS A 128 26.94 23.35 -21.03
N LEU A 129 27.39 23.08 -19.80
CA LEU A 129 28.67 23.56 -19.25
C LEU A 129 29.95 22.80 -19.70
N GLY A 130 29.85 21.54 -20.15
CA GLY A 130 31.04 20.65 -20.28
C GLY A 130 31.57 20.32 -21.68
N LYS A 131 32.20 21.23 -22.45
CA LYS A 131 32.53 20.94 -23.87
C LYS A 131 33.89 21.53 -24.35
N SER A 132 34.94 20.78 -24.69
CA SER A 132 36.27 21.41 -24.95
C SER A 132 36.36 22.40 -26.14
N GLU A 133 36.99 23.58 -25.95
CA GLU A 133 37.34 24.64 -26.95
C GLU A 133 38.21 24.20 -28.16
N ARG A 134 38.38 22.90 -28.39
CA ARG A 134 39.16 22.40 -29.53
C ARG A 134 38.36 22.43 -30.83
N ILE A 135 38.72 23.36 -31.70
CA ILE A 135 38.20 23.47 -33.07
C ILE A 135 38.57 22.21 -33.87
N ASP A 136 37.58 21.54 -34.45
CA ASP A 136 37.76 20.39 -35.35
C ASP A 136 38.18 20.85 -36.76
N TYR A 137 39.48 21.06 -36.95
CA TYR A 137 40.06 21.48 -38.23
C TYR A 137 39.90 20.45 -39.36
N SER A 138 39.51 19.19 -39.09
CA SER A 138 39.34 18.16 -40.13
C SER A 138 38.28 18.52 -41.18
N LYS A 139 37.33 19.39 -40.82
CA LYS A 139 36.20 19.81 -41.67
C LYS A 139 36.40 21.16 -42.35
N LEU A 140 37.58 21.79 -42.23
CA LEU A 140 37.87 23.11 -42.81
C LEU A 140 37.69 23.13 -44.34
N HIS A 141 37.92 22.00 -45.01
CA HIS A 141 37.65 21.81 -46.44
C HIS A 141 36.21 22.16 -46.86
N ARG A 142 35.23 22.03 -45.96
CA ARG A 142 33.80 22.33 -46.23
C ARG A 142 33.47 23.82 -46.29
N TYR A 143 34.40 24.67 -45.85
CA TYR A 143 34.23 26.12 -45.80
C TYR A 143 35.11 26.87 -46.83
N LEU A 144 35.93 26.15 -47.61
CA LEU A 144 36.75 26.74 -48.68
C LEU A 144 35.92 27.44 -49.77
N ASN A 145 34.67 27.02 -49.97
CA ASN A 145 33.73 27.69 -50.89
C ASN A 145 33.28 29.09 -50.42
N LYS A 146 33.54 29.44 -49.15
CA LYS A 146 33.32 30.77 -48.56
C LYS A 146 34.62 31.53 -48.33
N ALA A 147 35.74 31.03 -48.84
CA ALA A 147 37.03 31.64 -48.63
C ALA A 147 37.32 32.78 -49.62
N VAL A 148 37.91 33.86 -49.10
CA VAL A 148 38.51 34.94 -49.86
C VAL A 148 39.99 34.62 -50.04
N PHE A 149 40.41 34.52 -51.31
CA PHE A 149 41.80 34.27 -51.67
C PHE A 149 42.54 35.60 -51.82
N LEU A 150 43.59 35.78 -51.04
CA LEU A 150 44.44 36.97 -51.07
C LEU A 150 45.54 36.84 -52.13
N ASN A 151 46.08 37.97 -52.59
CA ASN A 151 47.07 38.03 -53.68
C ASN A 151 48.42 37.32 -53.38
N ASN A 152 48.63 36.87 -52.14
CA ASN A 152 49.76 36.05 -51.70
C ASN A 152 49.41 34.54 -51.59
N ASN A 153 48.30 34.12 -52.20
CA ASN A 153 47.70 32.78 -52.09
C ASN A 153 47.28 32.36 -50.66
N ALA A 154 47.26 33.28 -49.68
CA ALA A 154 46.66 33.00 -48.38
C ALA A 154 45.14 32.95 -48.48
N ILE A 155 44.54 32.05 -47.69
CA ILE A 155 43.10 31.76 -47.70
C ILE A 155 42.50 32.32 -46.41
N TYR A 156 41.61 33.30 -46.53
CA TYR A 156 40.89 33.88 -45.39
C TYR A 156 39.42 33.48 -45.43
N ILE A 157 38.87 32.98 -44.31
CA ILE A 157 37.45 32.65 -44.18
C ILE A 157 36.89 33.49 -43.04
N ASP A 158 36.12 34.51 -43.42
CA ASP A 158 35.63 35.59 -42.55
C ASP A 158 34.71 35.06 -41.43
N VAL A 159 33.83 34.11 -41.76
CA VAL A 159 32.92 33.48 -40.79
C VAL A 159 32.89 31.96 -40.96
N MET A 160 33.38 31.24 -39.95
CA MET A 160 33.22 29.79 -39.80
C MET A 160 32.12 29.47 -38.80
N ASN A 161 30.98 28.94 -39.27
CA ASN A 161 29.92 28.39 -38.41
C ASN A 161 30.30 26.99 -37.89
N LEU A 162 31.44 26.90 -37.21
CA LEU A 162 31.86 25.67 -36.54
C LEU A 162 31.13 25.58 -35.19
N PRO A 163 30.59 24.39 -34.82
CA PRO A 163 29.95 24.21 -33.53
C PRO A 163 30.99 24.39 -32.42
N ARG A 164 30.93 25.53 -31.73
CA ARG A 164 31.73 25.79 -30.55
C ARG A 164 31.37 24.81 -29.44
N LYS A 165 32.36 24.57 -28.61
CA LYS A 165 32.30 23.77 -27.40
C LYS A 165 33.11 24.58 -26.37
N GLU A 166 32.50 24.97 -25.25
CA GLU A 166 33.15 25.69 -24.14
C GLU A 166 33.22 24.80 -22.88
N ILE A 167 34.40 24.67 -22.25
CA ILE A 167 34.57 24.07 -20.91
C ILE A 167 34.70 25.24 -19.95
N HIS A 168 33.82 25.31 -18.96
CA HIS A 168 34.07 26.07 -17.75
C HIS A 168 34.15 25.14 -16.54
N PHE A 169 35.12 25.41 -15.69
CA PHE A 169 35.16 24.92 -14.31
C PHE A 169 34.29 25.84 -13.42
N ASP A 170 34.05 25.39 -12.20
CA ASP A 170 33.46 26.09 -11.04
C ASP A 170 31.92 26.17 -10.97
N THR A 171 31.17 26.43 -12.05
CA THR A 171 29.67 26.33 -11.98
C THR A 171 29.16 24.91 -11.78
N THR A 172 30.00 23.88 -11.95
CA THR A 172 29.66 22.50 -11.56
C THR A 172 29.60 22.26 -10.07
N ASP A 173 30.27 23.05 -9.21
CA ASP A 173 30.39 22.70 -7.80
C ASP A 173 29.08 22.97 -7.02
N ILE A 174 28.38 24.08 -7.29
CA ILE A 174 27.05 24.35 -6.70
C ILE A 174 26.03 23.30 -7.16
N VAL A 175 26.08 22.89 -8.43
CA VAL A 175 25.20 21.86 -9.00
C VAL A 175 25.52 20.50 -8.40
N ALA A 176 26.80 20.17 -8.21
CA ALA A 176 27.22 18.91 -7.59
C ALA A 176 26.86 18.86 -6.08
N MET A 177 26.94 19.99 -5.37
CA MET A 177 26.46 20.14 -4.01
C MET A 177 24.95 19.90 -3.91
N TYR A 178 24.16 20.52 -4.81
CA TYR A 178 22.73 20.28 -4.92
C TYR A 178 22.43 18.80 -5.25
N CYS A 179 23.16 18.20 -6.19
CA CYS A 179 23.03 16.78 -6.52
C CYS A 179 23.32 15.87 -5.32
N TYR A 180 24.31 16.19 -4.49
CA TYR A 180 24.60 15.46 -3.26
C TYR A 180 23.41 15.52 -2.27
N ILE A 181 22.93 16.72 -1.95
CA ILE A 181 21.79 16.90 -1.03
C ILE A 181 20.52 16.22 -1.59
N LEU A 182 20.25 16.37 -2.89
CA LEU A 182 19.13 15.72 -3.57
C LEU A 182 19.23 14.18 -3.52
N THR A 183 20.43 13.62 -3.70
CA THR A 183 20.67 12.17 -3.65
C THR A 183 20.40 11.63 -2.25
N GLU A 184 20.98 12.24 -1.20
CA GLU A 184 20.74 11.83 0.20
C GLU A 184 19.24 11.91 0.57
N ILE A 185 18.52 12.96 0.13
CA ILE A 185 17.06 13.07 0.36
C ILE A 185 16.30 11.97 -0.40
N LYS A 186 16.63 11.70 -1.66
CA LYS A 186 15.96 10.68 -2.47
C LYS A 186 16.20 9.26 -1.94
N GLU A 187 17.41 8.98 -1.42
CA GLU A 187 17.70 7.71 -0.75
C GLU A 187 16.80 7.50 0.48
N GLN A 188 16.64 8.51 1.33
CA GLN A 188 15.70 8.45 2.48
C GLN A 188 14.23 8.30 2.04
N LEU A 189 13.85 8.92 0.92
CA LEU A 189 12.53 8.74 0.30
C LEU A 189 12.37 7.40 -0.43
N LYS A 190 13.43 6.58 -0.54
CA LYS A 190 13.49 5.33 -1.34
C LYS A 190 13.10 5.54 -2.81
N GLN A 191 13.53 6.66 -3.39
CA GLN A 191 13.33 6.99 -4.80
C GLN A 191 14.58 6.64 -5.61
N GLU A 192 14.41 6.23 -6.87
CA GLU A 192 15.54 6.07 -7.78
C GLU A 192 16.18 7.43 -8.09
N VAL A 193 17.52 7.43 -8.16
CA VAL A 193 18.34 8.60 -8.51
C VAL A 193 19.01 8.32 -9.85
N ASN A 194 18.97 9.29 -10.77
CA ASN A 194 19.64 9.17 -12.05
C ASN A 194 21.16 8.90 -11.87
N PRO A 195 21.75 7.90 -12.57
CA PRO A 195 23.18 7.60 -12.47
C PRO A 195 24.10 8.80 -12.75
N GLU A 196 23.70 9.73 -13.62
CA GLU A 196 24.49 10.95 -13.90
C GLU A 196 24.45 11.95 -12.73
N ILE A 197 23.30 12.07 -12.04
CA ILE A 197 23.17 12.88 -10.82
C ILE A 197 23.97 12.27 -9.67
N ASN A 198 23.88 10.96 -9.50
CA ASN A 198 24.65 10.23 -8.48
C ASN A 198 26.17 10.38 -8.74
N SER A 199 26.62 10.34 -10.00
CA SER A 199 28.02 10.61 -10.35
C SER A 199 28.47 12.04 -10.05
N LEU A 200 27.57 13.02 -10.02
CA LEU A 200 27.88 14.40 -9.60
C LEU A 200 27.91 14.51 -8.07
N ALA A 201 26.99 13.85 -7.38
CA ALA A 201 26.95 13.75 -5.92
C ALA A 201 28.24 13.14 -5.35
N GLU A 202 28.68 11.99 -5.87
CA GLU A 202 29.92 11.34 -5.42
C GLU A 202 31.16 12.20 -5.72
N ARG A 203 31.21 12.92 -6.86
CA ARG A 203 32.30 13.88 -7.15
C ARG A 203 32.33 15.06 -6.17
N PHE A 204 31.19 15.53 -5.69
CA PHE A 204 31.15 16.55 -4.64
C PHE A 204 31.66 15.97 -3.31
N LYS A 205 31.16 14.79 -2.95
CA LYS A 205 31.52 14.06 -1.74
C LYS A 205 33.03 13.76 -1.67
N GLU A 206 33.63 13.27 -2.75
CA GLU A 206 35.09 13.07 -2.89
C GLU A 206 35.91 14.35 -2.64
N LYS A 207 35.39 15.52 -3.06
CA LYS A 207 36.10 16.79 -3.05
C LYS A 207 35.97 17.55 -1.72
N TYR A 208 34.84 17.41 -1.02
CA TYR A 208 34.49 18.26 0.14
C TYR A 208 34.19 17.53 1.45
N LEU A 209 33.76 16.25 1.43
CA LEU A 209 33.24 15.56 2.63
C LEU A 209 33.99 14.25 2.96
N GLY A 210 34.19 13.38 1.97
CA GLY A 210 34.74 12.02 2.12
C GLY A 210 33.69 10.92 2.08
N TYR A 211 34.09 9.69 1.74
CA TYR A 211 33.17 8.60 1.36
C TYR A 211 32.22 8.09 2.46
N GLU A 212 32.62 8.11 3.74
CA GLU A 212 31.78 7.58 4.85
C GLU A 212 30.74 8.58 5.39
N TYR A 213 30.73 9.81 4.86
CA TYR A 213 29.94 10.90 5.39
C TYR A 213 28.58 10.98 4.70
N SER A 214 27.51 10.86 5.50
CA SER A 214 26.11 10.99 5.09
C SER A 214 25.40 12.01 5.96
N LEU A 215 24.46 12.72 5.34
CA LEU A 215 23.68 13.81 5.91
C LEU A 215 22.70 13.33 7.00
N PHE A 216 22.25 12.08 6.89
CA PHE A 216 21.26 11.47 7.77
C PHE A 216 21.86 10.39 8.70
N ASN A 217 23.13 10.55 9.10
CA ASN A 217 23.82 9.67 10.04
C ASN A 217 24.10 10.39 11.38
N GLU A 218 23.59 9.86 12.50
CA GLU A 218 23.74 10.48 13.84
C GLU A 218 25.18 10.86 14.20
N LYS A 219 26.15 9.99 13.88
CA LYS A 219 27.56 10.17 14.24
C LYS A 219 28.21 11.35 13.50
N TYR A 220 27.74 11.66 12.30
CA TYR A 220 28.41 12.57 11.37
C TYR A 220 27.57 13.80 11.00
N TYR A 221 26.26 13.81 11.29
CA TYR A 221 25.30 14.88 10.98
C TYR A 221 25.86 16.30 11.21
N LEU A 222 26.42 16.58 12.40
CA LEU A 222 26.94 17.92 12.74
C LEU A 222 28.20 18.28 11.94
N GLN A 223 29.07 17.30 11.67
CA GLN A 223 30.28 17.51 10.87
C GLN A 223 29.90 17.83 9.42
N VAL A 224 29.07 16.98 8.80
CA VAL A 224 28.62 17.14 7.41
C VAL A 224 27.88 18.46 7.22
N ILE A 225 27.04 18.88 8.18
CA ILE A 225 26.34 20.17 8.07
C ILE A 225 27.28 21.37 8.12
N ASN A 226 28.31 21.33 8.96
CA ASN A 226 29.28 22.42 9.01
C ASN A 226 30.15 22.44 7.74
N GLU A 227 30.62 21.27 7.28
CA GLU A 227 31.39 21.15 6.04
C GLU A 227 30.58 21.58 4.80
N LEU A 228 29.27 21.30 4.75
CA LEU A 228 28.38 21.80 3.70
C LEU A 228 28.21 23.33 3.73
N LYS A 229 28.13 23.93 4.93
CA LYS A 229 28.05 25.39 5.07
C LYS A 229 29.34 26.06 4.63
N ASP A 230 30.48 25.56 5.12
CA ASP A 230 31.82 26.02 4.73
C ASP A 230 32.04 25.84 3.22
N ALA A 231 31.58 24.74 2.63
CA ALA A 231 31.63 24.50 1.19
C ALA A 231 30.73 25.46 0.40
N LEU A 232 29.53 25.79 0.88
CA LEU A 232 28.66 26.79 0.23
C LEU A 232 29.30 28.18 0.23
N GLU A 233 29.82 28.63 1.37
CA GLU A 233 30.52 29.93 1.47
C GLU A 233 31.75 29.97 0.55
N LEU A 234 32.50 28.87 0.47
CA LEU A 234 33.65 28.75 -0.42
C LEU A 234 33.23 28.81 -1.90
N ILE A 235 32.22 28.03 -2.30
CA ILE A 235 31.67 28.05 -3.67
C ILE A 235 31.16 29.45 -4.01
N ASP A 236 30.44 30.11 -3.11
CA ASP A 236 29.90 31.45 -3.34
C ASP A 236 30.97 32.54 -3.42
N HIS A 237 32.06 32.41 -2.65
CA HIS A 237 33.19 33.34 -2.72
C HIS A 237 34.01 33.20 -4.00
N TYR A 238 34.23 31.97 -4.48
CA TYR A 238 35.10 31.71 -5.64
C TYR A 238 34.37 31.65 -6.99
N THR A 239 33.04 31.54 -7.03
CA THR A 239 32.27 31.55 -8.31
C THR A 239 32.28 32.94 -8.96
N PRO A 240 32.95 33.16 -10.11
CA PRO A 240 33.16 34.52 -10.63
C PRO A 240 31.96 35.11 -11.37
N ILE A 241 31.05 34.27 -11.87
CA ILE A 241 29.85 34.65 -12.62
C ILE A 241 28.68 33.87 -12.02
N LYS A 242 27.71 34.61 -11.47
CA LYS A 242 26.50 34.06 -10.84
C LYS A 242 25.30 34.41 -11.72
N ASP A 243 24.84 33.45 -12.52
CA ASP A 243 23.65 33.57 -13.37
C ASP A 243 22.37 33.20 -12.59
N SER A 244 21.22 33.23 -13.27
CA SER A 244 19.94 32.90 -12.61
C SER A 244 19.93 31.47 -12.07
N ASP A 245 20.43 30.52 -12.88
CA ASP A 245 20.46 29.11 -12.51
C ASP A 245 21.36 28.88 -11.27
N TYR A 246 22.50 29.57 -11.16
CA TYR A 246 23.33 29.58 -9.94
C TYR A 246 22.55 30.05 -8.71
N TRP A 247 21.84 31.18 -8.80
CA TRP A 247 21.11 31.74 -7.66
C TRP A 247 19.96 30.83 -7.23
N ASP A 248 19.26 30.21 -8.18
CA ASP A 248 18.18 29.25 -7.87
C ASP A 248 18.72 28.04 -7.08
N PHE A 249 19.88 27.48 -7.45
CA PHE A 249 20.55 26.43 -6.67
C PHE A 249 21.05 26.93 -5.32
N HIS A 250 21.70 28.10 -5.27
CA HIS A 250 22.22 28.70 -4.04
C HIS A 250 21.09 28.92 -3.03
N GLU A 251 19.98 29.54 -3.43
CA GLU A 251 18.83 29.78 -2.56
C GLU A 251 18.19 28.47 -2.06
N ALA A 252 18.07 27.46 -2.91
CA ALA A 252 17.55 26.15 -2.50
C ALA A 252 18.45 25.47 -1.45
N ILE A 253 19.78 25.48 -1.65
CA ILE A 253 20.76 24.93 -0.69
C ILE A 253 20.79 25.77 0.59
N TYR A 254 20.76 27.10 0.48
CA TYR A 254 20.78 28.01 1.61
C TYR A 254 19.54 27.83 2.49
N LYS A 255 18.34 27.77 1.90
CA LYS A 255 17.09 27.41 2.58
C LYS A 255 17.15 26.02 3.22
N PHE A 256 17.80 25.04 2.60
CA PHE A 256 17.94 23.72 3.19
C PHE A 256 18.85 23.71 4.44
N LEU A 257 20.04 24.31 4.33
CA LEU A 257 21.05 24.32 5.38
C LEU A 257 20.69 25.29 6.52
N PHE A 258 20.39 26.54 6.18
CA PHE A 258 20.19 27.66 7.09
C PHE A 258 18.73 28.04 7.33
N GLY A 259 17.79 27.60 6.47
CA GLY A 259 16.39 28.01 6.47
C GLY A 259 15.79 28.15 7.87
N GLU A 260 15.48 29.40 8.21
CA GLU A 260 15.25 29.80 9.59
C GLU A 260 13.98 29.17 10.15
N LEU A 261 14.18 28.20 11.04
CA LEU A 261 13.16 27.82 12.02
C LEU A 261 12.94 28.95 13.04
N GLU A 262 13.79 29.99 13.05
CA GLU A 262 13.91 30.98 14.12
C GLU A 262 12.81 32.06 14.11
N THR A 263 12.39 32.56 12.96
CA THR A 263 11.53 33.76 12.82
C THR A 263 10.17 33.69 13.53
N SER A 264 9.57 32.50 13.63
CA SER A 264 8.32 32.33 14.39
C SER A 264 8.57 31.88 15.82
N ILE A 265 8.10 32.65 16.81
CA ILE A 265 8.26 32.33 18.25
C ILE A 265 7.41 31.10 18.66
N GLN A 266 6.35 30.80 17.90
CA GLN A 266 5.42 29.71 18.15
C GLN A 266 4.76 29.26 16.84
N GLY A 267 4.52 27.95 16.64
CA GLY A 267 3.62 27.48 15.58
C GLY A 267 3.88 26.08 15.03
N LYS A 268 2.90 25.55 14.27
CA LYS A 268 3.09 24.33 13.47
C LYS A 268 4.04 24.62 12.32
N VAL A 269 5.07 23.79 12.15
CA VAL A 269 6.13 24.00 11.15
C VAL A 269 5.94 23.06 9.96
N TRP A 270 5.60 21.79 10.21
CA TRP A 270 5.29 20.82 9.16
C TRP A 270 4.28 19.79 9.65
N GLY A 271 3.43 19.27 8.77
CA GLY A 271 2.49 18.18 9.06
C GLY A 271 1.04 18.56 8.76
N PHE A 272 0.11 17.90 9.44
CA PHE A 272 -1.31 17.93 9.10
C PHE A 272 -2.19 17.91 10.35
N SER A 273 -3.29 18.67 10.37
CA SER A 273 -4.19 18.72 11.54
C SER A 273 -5.15 17.53 11.65
N ASN A 274 -5.44 16.88 10.54
CA ASN A 274 -6.53 15.91 10.40
C ASN A 274 -5.98 14.50 10.10
N PHE A 275 -4.99 14.01 10.87
CA PHE A 275 -4.43 12.68 10.60
C PHE A 275 -5.46 11.55 10.70
N HIS A 276 -6.57 11.76 11.41
CA HIS A 276 -7.65 10.76 11.46
C HIS A 276 -8.13 10.35 10.06
N THR A 277 -8.20 11.28 9.10
CA THR A 277 -8.58 11.02 7.71
C THR A 277 -7.49 10.24 6.95
N ILE A 278 -6.23 10.55 7.20
CA ILE A 278 -5.09 9.83 6.60
C ILE A 278 -5.01 8.40 7.18
N TRP A 279 -5.18 8.27 8.50
CA TRP A 279 -5.28 7.00 9.22
C TRP A 279 -6.39 6.10 8.69
N GLU A 280 -7.58 6.66 8.47
CA GLU A 280 -8.72 5.98 7.86
C GLU A 280 -8.41 5.53 6.42
N SER A 281 -7.91 6.44 5.56
CA SER A 281 -7.44 6.14 4.20
C SER A 281 -6.44 4.99 4.15
N MET A 282 -5.44 5.02 5.04
CA MET A 282 -4.43 3.98 5.19
C MET A 282 -5.06 2.63 5.57
N CYS A 283 -5.92 2.60 6.59
CA CYS A 283 -6.58 1.39 7.08
C CYS A 283 -7.51 0.75 6.04
N LEU A 284 -8.32 1.56 5.34
CA LEU A 284 -9.22 1.07 4.29
C LEU A 284 -8.44 0.58 3.06
N SER A 285 -7.35 1.26 2.69
CA SER A 285 -6.46 0.80 1.62
C SER A 285 -5.80 -0.54 1.96
N TYR A 286 -5.35 -0.73 3.21
CA TYR A 286 -4.82 -2.00 3.69
C TYR A 286 -5.87 -3.12 3.69
N LEU A 287 -7.12 -2.81 4.05
CA LEU A 287 -8.23 -3.76 4.02
C LEU A 287 -8.45 -4.31 2.60
N VAL A 288 -8.46 -3.45 1.58
CA VAL A 288 -8.64 -3.87 0.18
C VAL A 288 -7.48 -4.74 -0.31
N LYS A 289 -6.24 -4.46 0.11
CA LYS A 289 -5.06 -5.25 -0.26
C LYS A 289 -5.01 -6.64 0.39
N THR A 290 -5.65 -6.83 1.55
CA THR A 290 -5.49 -8.04 2.38
C THR A 290 -6.72 -8.94 2.52
N VAL A 291 -7.89 -8.49 2.07
CA VAL A 291 -9.14 -9.25 2.06
C VAL A 291 -9.62 -9.43 0.62
N ASP A 292 -10.12 -10.63 0.26
CA ASP A 292 -10.73 -10.85 -1.06
C ASP A 292 -11.80 -9.76 -1.33
N PRO A 293 -11.66 -8.97 -2.42
CA PRO A 293 -12.56 -7.85 -2.67
C PRO A 293 -14.04 -8.20 -2.81
N ALA A 294 -14.43 -9.47 -3.01
CA ALA A 294 -15.83 -9.90 -2.98
C ALA A 294 -16.42 -9.99 -1.57
N PHE A 295 -15.57 -10.14 -0.55
CA PHE A 295 -15.97 -10.26 0.86
C PHE A 295 -15.99 -8.90 1.57
N ILE A 296 -15.45 -7.86 0.94
CA ILE A 296 -15.64 -6.46 1.33
C ILE A 296 -16.94 -5.96 0.70
N LEU A 297 -18.01 -5.97 1.48
CA LEU A 297 -19.38 -5.70 1.04
C LEU A 297 -19.70 -4.19 0.97
N TYR A 298 -19.13 -3.41 1.88
CA TYR A 298 -19.15 -1.96 1.87
C TYR A 298 -17.75 -1.42 2.19
N LEU A 299 -17.42 -0.27 1.63
CA LEU A 299 -16.17 0.46 1.84
C LEU A 299 -16.45 1.95 1.58
N ASP A 300 -16.06 2.84 2.50
CA ASP A 300 -15.99 4.27 2.18
C ASP A 300 -14.88 4.47 1.13
N LYS A 301 -15.20 5.23 0.08
CA LYS A 301 -14.34 5.42 -1.09
C LYS A 301 -13.68 6.79 -1.12
N GLN A 302 -14.01 7.69 -0.18
CA GLN A 302 -13.69 9.12 -0.29
C GLN A 302 -12.19 9.36 -0.44
N PHE A 303 -11.37 8.73 0.40
CA PHE A 303 -9.93 8.94 0.45
C PHE A 303 -9.10 7.72 0.01
N ILE A 304 -9.62 6.89 -0.90
CA ILE A 304 -8.90 5.72 -1.45
C ILE A 304 -8.55 5.98 -2.93
N SER A 305 -7.34 5.63 -3.34
CA SER A 305 -6.88 5.79 -4.73
C SER A 305 -7.74 4.96 -5.70
N ASP A 306 -7.99 5.51 -6.89
CA ASP A 306 -8.79 4.80 -7.90
C ASP A 306 -8.10 3.53 -8.43
N LYS A 307 -6.76 3.47 -8.37
CA LYS A 307 -5.96 2.24 -8.62
C LYS A 307 -6.44 1.09 -7.73
N ILE A 308 -6.56 1.31 -6.42
CA ILE A 308 -7.03 0.31 -5.45
C ILE A 308 -8.54 0.07 -5.59
N LEU A 309 -9.33 1.14 -5.75
CA LEU A 309 -10.79 1.01 -5.88
C LEU A 309 -11.20 0.25 -7.14
N ASN A 310 -10.44 0.30 -8.23
CA ASN A 310 -10.73 -0.45 -9.46
C ASN A 310 -10.67 -1.96 -9.25
N GLU A 311 -9.70 -2.48 -8.49
CA GLU A 311 -9.61 -3.90 -8.15
C GLU A 311 -10.85 -4.36 -7.37
N TRP A 312 -11.35 -3.50 -6.46
CA TRP A 312 -12.54 -3.79 -5.67
C TRP A 312 -13.85 -3.59 -6.45
N ASN A 313 -14.02 -2.49 -7.20
CA ASN A 313 -15.24 -2.22 -7.97
C ASN A 313 -15.47 -3.26 -9.09
N ASN A 314 -14.41 -3.79 -9.70
CA ASN A 314 -14.51 -4.81 -10.75
C ASN A 314 -14.88 -6.22 -10.23
N CYS A 315 -14.90 -6.41 -8.90
CA CYS A 315 -15.22 -7.69 -8.28
C CYS A 315 -16.67 -7.73 -7.77
N ASN A 316 -17.48 -8.64 -8.34
CA ASN A 316 -18.84 -8.93 -7.88
C ASN A 316 -18.82 -9.32 -6.40
N LYS A 317 -19.60 -8.60 -5.58
CA LYS A 317 -19.72 -8.87 -4.15
C LYS A 317 -20.52 -10.14 -3.91
N ILE A 318 -20.19 -10.84 -2.82
CA ILE A 318 -20.94 -12.04 -2.44
C ILE A 318 -22.33 -11.71 -1.89
N ILE A 319 -22.55 -10.48 -1.43
CA ILE A 319 -23.86 -9.87 -1.17
C ILE A 319 -23.81 -8.42 -1.69
N ASP A 320 -24.84 -8.00 -2.41
CA ASP A 320 -25.04 -6.57 -2.71
C ASP A 320 -25.75 -5.89 -1.54
N ILE A 321 -25.02 -5.03 -0.83
CA ILE A 321 -25.55 -4.16 0.23
C ILE A 321 -25.48 -2.67 -0.16
N SER A 322 -25.34 -2.36 -1.46
CA SER A 322 -25.32 -0.98 -1.92
C SER A 322 -26.62 -0.25 -1.58
N GLY A 323 -26.51 0.94 -0.97
CA GLY A 323 -27.65 1.78 -0.60
C GLY A 323 -28.55 1.26 0.53
N ILE A 324 -28.18 0.21 1.28
CA ILE A 324 -29.00 -0.28 2.40
C ILE A 324 -28.96 0.67 3.60
N PHE A 325 -27.84 1.37 3.79
CA PHE A 325 -27.57 2.21 4.97
C PHE A 325 -28.27 3.57 4.89
N ARG A 326 -29.60 3.53 4.87
CA ARG A 326 -30.50 4.69 4.80
C ARG A 326 -31.54 4.62 5.90
N VAL A 327 -31.63 5.67 6.72
CA VAL A 327 -32.61 5.78 7.81
C VAL A 327 -33.31 7.13 7.72
N ASN A 328 -34.64 7.11 7.60
CA ASN A 328 -35.50 8.30 7.50
C ASN A 328 -35.11 9.28 6.38
N GLY A 329 -34.52 8.78 5.29
CA GLY A 329 -34.03 9.60 4.17
C GLY A 329 -32.64 10.19 4.36
N THR A 330 -32.03 10.01 5.53
CA THR A 330 -30.61 10.31 5.78
C THR A 330 -29.77 9.07 5.45
N ASP A 331 -28.76 9.26 4.58
CA ASP A 331 -27.70 8.30 4.38
C ASP A 331 -26.80 8.23 5.63
N ILE A 332 -26.42 7.01 6.03
CA ILE A 332 -25.46 6.76 7.11
C ILE A 332 -24.41 5.78 6.57
N PHE A 333 -23.14 5.93 6.95
CA PHE A 333 -22.07 5.16 6.31
C PHE A 333 -21.12 4.58 7.37
N PRO A 334 -20.99 3.24 7.46
CA PRO A 334 -19.86 2.61 8.15
C PRO A 334 -18.61 2.71 7.26
N ASP A 335 -17.41 2.74 7.84
CA ASP A 335 -16.18 2.91 7.06
C ASP A 335 -15.90 1.66 6.20
N ALA A 336 -16.17 0.46 6.75
CA ALA A 336 -16.21 -0.78 5.98
C ALA A 336 -17.19 -1.81 6.55
N VAL A 337 -17.66 -2.72 5.70
CA VAL A 337 -18.37 -3.94 6.11
C VAL A 337 -17.76 -5.12 5.38
N ILE A 338 -17.26 -6.09 6.13
CA ILE A 338 -16.69 -7.33 5.58
C ILE A 338 -17.43 -8.55 6.09
N VAL A 339 -17.34 -9.66 5.36
CA VAL A 339 -17.82 -10.97 5.81
C VAL A 339 -16.64 -11.94 5.92
N THR A 340 -16.50 -12.58 7.08
CA THR A 340 -15.32 -13.40 7.42
C THR A 340 -15.59 -14.90 7.26
N ASN A 341 -14.57 -15.64 6.81
CA ASN A 341 -14.66 -17.09 6.64
C ASN A 341 -13.38 -17.84 7.05
N LEU A 342 -13.50 -19.16 7.13
CA LEU A 342 -12.42 -20.09 7.47
C LEU A 342 -11.40 -20.35 6.34
N MET A 343 -11.64 -19.90 5.11
CA MET A 343 -10.80 -20.20 3.95
C MET A 343 -9.57 -19.28 3.86
N LYS A 344 -9.34 -18.41 4.85
CA LYS A 344 -8.18 -17.52 4.91
C LYS A 344 -6.89 -18.36 4.87
N GLN A 345 -6.18 -18.27 3.75
CA GLN A 345 -5.04 -19.13 3.44
C GLN A 345 -3.86 -18.77 4.35
N ASN A 346 -3.53 -19.67 5.28
CA ASN A 346 -2.20 -19.64 5.89
C ASN A 346 -1.22 -20.23 4.88
N LYS A 347 -0.07 -19.57 4.64
CA LYS A 347 1.00 -20.04 3.74
C LYS A 347 1.78 -21.25 4.29
N ILE A 348 1.10 -22.18 4.95
CA ILE A 348 1.68 -23.45 5.43
C ILE A 348 1.75 -24.40 4.24
N LEU A 349 2.98 -24.72 3.81
CA LEU A 349 3.22 -25.64 2.70
C LEU A 349 2.97 -27.09 3.15
N ILE A 350 1.72 -27.53 3.07
CA ILE A 350 1.33 -28.93 3.29
C ILE A 350 1.57 -29.71 2.00
N SER A 351 2.18 -30.89 2.09
CA SER A 351 2.30 -31.83 0.98
C SER A 351 1.40 -33.05 1.19
N TYR A 352 0.83 -33.55 0.09
CA TYR A 352 -0.13 -34.65 0.05
C TYR A 352 0.40 -35.74 -0.86
N GLN A 353 0.37 -36.99 -0.39
CA GLN A 353 0.70 -38.17 -1.19
C GLN A 353 -0.59 -38.81 -1.70
N LEU A 354 -0.74 -38.87 -3.02
CA LEU A 354 -1.90 -39.46 -3.70
C LEU A 354 -1.46 -40.65 -4.54
N ALA A 355 -2.16 -41.77 -4.42
CA ALA A 355 -1.95 -42.99 -5.22
C ALA A 355 -3.23 -43.36 -5.99
N GLU A 356 -3.09 -44.09 -7.09
CA GLU A 356 -4.21 -44.53 -7.93
C GLU A 356 -5.21 -45.39 -7.13
N GLY A 357 -6.51 -45.19 -7.36
CA GLY A 357 -7.59 -45.93 -6.74
C GLY A 357 -8.27 -46.86 -7.75
N GLY A 358 -8.54 -48.11 -7.35
CA GLY A 358 -9.04 -49.15 -8.27
C GLY A 358 -10.52 -49.07 -8.68
N HIS A 359 -11.23 -47.95 -8.45
CA HIS A 359 -12.65 -47.82 -8.78
C HIS A 359 -12.88 -47.04 -10.08
N TRP A 360 -13.92 -47.41 -10.83
CA TRP A 360 -14.34 -46.73 -12.05
C TRP A 360 -15.83 -46.45 -12.09
N ASP A 361 -16.18 -45.32 -12.70
CA ASP A 361 -17.54 -44.82 -12.83
C ASP A 361 -18.04 -44.94 -14.26
N LYS A 362 -19.04 -45.80 -14.50
CA LYS A 362 -19.60 -46.02 -15.84
C LYS A 362 -20.78 -45.10 -16.13
N VAL A 363 -20.66 -44.33 -17.23
CA VAL A 363 -21.77 -43.62 -17.85
C VAL A 363 -22.74 -44.64 -18.48
N LYS A 364 -23.92 -44.80 -17.87
CA LYS A 364 -24.91 -45.84 -18.23
C LYS A 364 -25.34 -45.81 -19.71
N ASN A 365 -25.30 -44.63 -20.35
CA ASN A 365 -25.84 -44.43 -21.70
C ASN A 365 -24.77 -44.30 -22.80
N GLN A 366 -23.48 -44.16 -22.45
CA GLN A 366 -22.41 -43.89 -23.42
C GLN A 366 -21.29 -44.96 -23.42
N ASN A 367 -21.35 -45.92 -22.49
CA ASN A 367 -20.31 -46.94 -22.32
C ASN A 367 -18.92 -46.36 -21.98
N ILE A 368 -18.88 -45.11 -21.52
CA ILE A 368 -17.69 -44.37 -21.04
C ILE A 368 -17.42 -44.74 -19.58
N TYR A 369 -16.14 -44.80 -19.21
CA TYR A 369 -15.67 -45.10 -17.85
C TYR A 369 -14.76 -43.98 -17.36
N TYR A 370 -15.08 -43.35 -16.24
CA TYR A 370 -14.23 -42.36 -15.58
C TYR A 370 -13.44 -42.99 -14.44
N TYR A 371 -12.19 -42.58 -14.33
CA TYR A 371 -11.20 -43.11 -13.41
C TYR A 371 -10.63 -41.93 -12.61
N THR A 372 -11.27 -41.61 -11.49
CA THR A 372 -11.02 -40.38 -10.73
C THR A 372 -10.63 -40.65 -9.28
N GLN A 373 -10.62 -41.89 -8.82
CA GLN A 373 -10.45 -42.20 -7.40
C GLN A 373 -8.97 -42.27 -7.01
N PHE A 374 -8.61 -41.67 -5.88
CA PHE A 374 -7.28 -41.71 -5.31
C PHE A 374 -7.35 -42.23 -3.87
N SER A 375 -6.36 -43.05 -3.50
CA SER A 375 -6.05 -43.28 -2.10
C SER A 375 -5.11 -42.17 -1.62
N TYR A 376 -5.36 -41.66 -0.41
CA TYR A 376 -4.51 -40.64 0.22
C TYR A 376 -4.08 -41.10 1.61
N LYS A 377 -2.89 -40.69 2.03
CA LYS A 377 -2.42 -40.87 3.41
C LYS A 377 -2.38 -39.50 4.09
N ALA A 378 -3.39 -39.21 4.91
CA ALA A 378 -3.38 -38.02 5.76
C ALA A 378 -2.75 -38.27 7.13
N TYR A 379 -2.42 -37.17 7.80
CA TYR A 379 -2.06 -37.16 9.20
C TYR A 379 -3.24 -37.65 10.07
N ALA A 380 -3.00 -38.72 10.83
CA ALA A 380 -3.85 -39.26 11.89
C ALA A 380 -5.29 -39.69 11.50
N SER A 381 -5.41 -40.98 11.15
CA SER A 381 -6.43 -41.94 11.61
C SER A 381 -7.95 -41.70 11.50
N TYR A 382 -8.45 -40.54 11.10
CA TYR A 382 -9.90 -40.29 11.07
C TYR A 382 -10.60 -40.66 9.75
N HIS A 383 -9.84 -40.89 8.67
CA HIS A 383 -10.39 -41.14 7.35
C HIS A 383 -9.58 -42.20 6.57
N GLU A 384 -10.20 -43.37 6.35
CA GLU A 384 -9.91 -44.26 5.21
C GLU A 384 -10.77 -43.88 4.00
N THR A 385 -11.06 -42.59 3.80
CA THR A 385 -11.86 -42.16 2.65
C THR A 385 -10.99 -42.12 1.39
N SER A 386 -11.63 -42.26 0.23
CA SER A 386 -10.97 -42.05 -1.06
C SER A 386 -11.35 -40.68 -1.60
N ILE A 387 -10.37 -39.91 -2.08
CA ILE A 387 -10.62 -38.63 -2.74
C ILE A 387 -10.92 -38.89 -4.21
N LYS A 388 -11.97 -38.28 -4.77
CA LYS A 388 -12.14 -38.22 -6.22
C LYS A 388 -11.54 -36.94 -6.77
N ILE A 389 -10.78 -37.01 -7.86
CA ILE A 389 -10.19 -35.87 -8.57
C ILE A 389 -10.44 -36.03 -10.08
N ALA A 390 -10.99 -34.99 -10.71
CA ALA A 390 -11.37 -34.96 -12.12
C ALA A 390 -10.94 -33.66 -12.81
N TYR A 391 -10.97 -33.64 -14.14
CA TYR A 391 -10.82 -32.43 -14.96
C TYR A 391 -11.84 -32.40 -16.12
N LEU A 392 -12.23 -31.20 -16.56
CA LEU A 392 -13.42 -30.97 -17.38
C LEU A 392 -13.49 -31.76 -18.70
N GLN A 393 -12.34 -32.07 -19.30
CA GLN A 393 -12.22 -32.73 -20.62
C GLN A 393 -11.49 -34.08 -20.53
N GLN A 394 -11.67 -34.79 -19.41
CA GLN A 394 -11.06 -36.11 -19.22
C GLN A 394 -11.64 -37.15 -20.19
N PRO A 395 -10.81 -37.88 -20.97
CA PRO A 395 -11.29 -38.92 -21.85
C PRO A 395 -11.67 -40.17 -21.06
N GLY A 396 -12.66 -40.92 -21.57
CA GLY A 396 -13.06 -42.20 -21.02
C GLY A 396 -11.90 -43.22 -21.02
N GLY A 397 -11.84 -44.07 -20.00
CA GLY A 397 -10.79 -45.07 -19.81
C GLY A 397 -9.47 -44.54 -19.25
N TYR A 398 -9.36 -43.24 -18.98
CA TYR A 398 -8.11 -42.61 -18.55
C TYR A 398 -8.15 -42.17 -17.09
N HIS A 399 -7.20 -42.64 -16.27
CA HIS A 399 -7.10 -42.24 -14.86
C HIS A 399 -6.48 -40.85 -14.71
N THR A 400 -7.10 -39.97 -13.90
CA THR A 400 -6.64 -38.58 -13.65
C THR A 400 -5.18 -38.50 -13.20
N PHE A 401 -4.71 -39.51 -12.46
CA PHE A 401 -3.31 -39.70 -12.03
C PHE A 401 -2.32 -39.60 -13.21
N ASN A 402 -2.69 -40.08 -14.41
CA ASN A 402 -1.83 -40.03 -15.58
C ASN A 402 -1.68 -38.63 -16.19
N GLU A 403 -2.61 -37.69 -15.95
CA GLU A 403 -2.36 -36.26 -16.23
C GLU A 403 -1.50 -35.63 -15.13
N LEU A 404 -1.80 -35.93 -13.86
CA LEU A 404 -1.08 -35.33 -12.73
C LEU A 404 0.41 -35.72 -12.71
N LYS A 405 0.78 -36.95 -13.09
CA LYS A 405 2.19 -37.38 -13.19
C LYS A 405 3.01 -36.66 -14.26
N LYS A 406 2.36 -35.94 -15.19
CA LYS A 406 3.06 -35.08 -16.18
C LYS A 406 3.47 -33.72 -15.58
N ILE A 407 2.88 -33.36 -14.45
CA ILE A 407 3.02 -32.05 -13.79
C ILE A 407 3.83 -32.20 -12.50
N PHE A 408 3.64 -33.30 -11.77
CA PHE A 408 4.20 -33.52 -10.44
C PHE A 408 5.18 -34.69 -10.39
N PRO A 409 6.21 -34.63 -9.53
CA PRO A 409 7.14 -35.74 -9.32
C PRO A 409 6.41 -36.98 -8.80
N THR A 410 6.82 -38.14 -9.32
CA THR A 410 6.19 -39.44 -9.04
C THR A 410 7.23 -40.47 -8.57
N ASN A 411 6.85 -41.30 -7.60
CA ASN A 411 7.65 -42.42 -7.08
C ASN A 411 7.01 -43.77 -7.45
N ASN A 412 6.58 -43.91 -8.71
CA ASN A 412 5.92 -45.08 -9.35
C ASN A 412 4.62 -45.61 -8.70
N SER A 413 4.31 -45.18 -7.48
CA SER A 413 3.21 -45.68 -6.63
C SER A 413 2.39 -44.53 -6.04
N TYR A 414 2.95 -43.31 -6.00
CA TYR A 414 2.26 -42.08 -5.59
C TYR A 414 2.84 -40.86 -6.31
N ILE A 415 2.05 -39.80 -6.38
CA ILE A 415 2.47 -38.42 -6.68
C ILE A 415 2.49 -37.61 -5.38
N THR A 416 3.42 -36.67 -5.26
CA THR A 416 3.45 -35.69 -4.16
C THR A 416 3.04 -34.34 -4.69
N ILE A 417 1.98 -33.75 -4.13
CA ILE A 417 1.45 -32.44 -4.52
C ILE A 417 1.31 -31.52 -3.31
N THR A 418 1.39 -30.21 -3.52
CA THR A 418 1.09 -29.18 -2.48
C THR A 418 -0.23 -28.46 -2.77
N SER A 419 -0.59 -28.33 -4.04
CA SER A 419 -1.90 -27.87 -4.50
C SER A 419 -2.24 -28.51 -5.85
N LEU A 420 -3.53 -28.57 -6.19
CA LEU A 420 -4.00 -28.97 -7.51
C LEU A 420 -4.07 -27.76 -8.45
N PRO A 421 -3.58 -27.86 -9.70
CA PRO A 421 -3.75 -26.81 -10.69
C PRO A 421 -5.24 -26.54 -10.96
N ASN A 422 -5.63 -25.28 -11.20
CA ASN A 422 -7.01 -24.80 -11.32
C ASN A 422 -7.92 -25.56 -12.32
N LYS A 423 -7.36 -26.40 -13.20
CA LYS A 423 -8.10 -27.26 -14.14
C LYS A 423 -8.57 -28.59 -13.54
N PHE A 424 -8.10 -28.94 -12.34
CA PHE A 424 -8.49 -30.14 -11.60
C PHE A 424 -9.36 -29.77 -10.40
N TYR A 425 -10.35 -30.61 -10.13
CA TYR A 425 -11.37 -30.43 -9.11
C TYR A 425 -11.46 -31.69 -8.26
N SER A 426 -11.65 -31.55 -6.96
CA SER A 426 -11.78 -32.70 -6.05
C SER A 426 -13.11 -32.75 -5.31
N TYR A 427 -13.44 -33.94 -4.83
CA TYR A 427 -14.52 -34.17 -3.89
C TYR A 427 -14.18 -35.33 -2.95
N TRP A 428 -14.51 -35.16 -1.67
CA TRP A 428 -14.64 -36.24 -0.70
C TRP A 428 -15.75 -35.86 0.28
N GLU A 429 -16.49 -36.86 0.79
CA GLU A 429 -17.44 -36.59 1.86
C GLU A 429 -16.66 -36.48 3.19
N THR A 430 -16.83 -35.33 3.85
CA THR A 430 -16.16 -34.99 5.10
C THR A 430 -17.16 -34.45 6.11
N ASP A 431 -17.17 -35.04 7.30
CA ASP A 431 -17.94 -34.58 8.47
C ASP A 431 -17.21 -33.38 9.13
N TYR A 432 -16.90 -32.33 8.37
CA TYR A 432 -16.07 -31.21 8.84
C TYR A 432 -16.61 -30.54 10.13
N TRP A 433 -17.92 -30.57 10.36
CA TRP A 433 -18.55 -30.08 11.60
C TRP A 433 -18.32 -30.98 12.84
N LYS A 434 -17.75 -32.17 12.68
CA LYS A 434 -17.33 -33.08 13.77
C LYS A 434 -15.82 -33.04 14.03
N ILE A 435 -15.04 -32.43 13.15
CA ILE A 435 -13.58 -32.34 13.29
C ILE A 435 -13.23 -31.36 14.42
N PRO A 436 -12.29 -31.69 15.33
CA PRO A 436 -11.85 -30.77 16.38
C PRO A 436 -11.34 -29.42 15.84
N ASN A 437 -11.58 -28.34 16.58
CA ASN A 437 -11.18 -26.97 16.19
C ASN A 437 -9.68 -26.80 15.88
N GLU A 438 -8.81 -27.66 16.45
CA GLU A 438 -7.37 -27.64 16.17
C GLU A 438 -7.01 -28.25 14.80
N LEU A 439 -7.87 -29.11 14.27
CA LEU A 439 -7.65 -29.84 13.01
C LEU A 439 -8.48 -29.27 11.86
N ILE A 440 -9.60 -28.58 12.14
CA ILE A 440 -10.47 -28.05 11.08
C ILE A 440 -9.74 -27.12 10.11
N HIS A 441 -8.82 -26.29 10.60
CA HIS A 441 -8.04 -25.40 9.75
C HIS A 441 -7.17 -26.17 8.74
N LYS A 442 -6.71 -27.38 9.07
CA LYS A 442 -5.96 -28.25 8.15
C LYS A 442 -6.87 -28.89 7.10
N GLU A 443 -8.08 -29.29 7.49
CA GLU A 443 -9.10 -29.81 6.55
C GLU A 443 -9.52 -28.73 5.55
N ILE A 444 -9.88 -27.52 6.02
CA ILE A 444 -10.25 -26.41 5.12
C ILE A 444 -9.07 -26.00 4.24
N GLN A 445 -7.84 -25.97 4.76
CA GLN A 445 -6.65 -25.74 3.92
C GLN A 445 -6.46 -26.84 2.87
N MET A 446 -6.73 -28.11 3.18
CA MET A 446 -6.72 -29.21 2.20
C MET A 446 -7.83 -29.05 1.15
N MET A 447 -9.04 -28.65 1.56
CA MET A 447 -10.14 -28.35 0.63
C MET A 447 -9.79 -27.19 -0.32
N CYS A 448 -9.11 -26.15 0.17
CA CYS A 448 -8.58 -25.07 -0.66
C CYS A 448 -7.47 -25.55 -1.60
N ASN A 449 -6.45 -26.22 -1.07
CA ASN A 449 -5.29 -26.67 -1.83
C ASN A 449 -5.66 -27.68 -2.93
N LEU A 450 -6.67 -28.52 -2.70
CA LEU A 450 -7.11 -29.56 -3.63
C LEU A 450 -8.31 -29.14 -4.51
N ASN A 451 -8.66 -27.85 -4.58
CA ASN A 451 -9.80 -27.37 -5.36
C ASN A 451 -11.09 -28.17 -5.09
N HIS A 452 -11.42 -28.37 -3.80
CA HIS A 452 -12.64 -29.07 -3.42
C HIS A 452 -13.85 -28.34 -3.98
N ILE A 453 -14.79 -29.08 -4.56
CA ILE A 453 -15.87 -28.51 -5.38
C ILE A 453 -16.72 -27.47 -4.64
N PHE A 454 -16.88 -27.60 -3.31
CA PHE A 454 -17.56 -26.61 -2.49
C PHE A 454 -16.76 -25.32 -2.26
N VAL A 455 -15.42 -25.38 -2.17
CA VAL A 455 -14.56 -24.18 -2.11
C VAL A 455 -14.56 -23.49 -3.48
N VAL A 456 -14.50 -24.27 -4.56
CA VAL A 456 -14.63 -23.76 -5.93
C VAL A 456 -15.97 -23.02 -6.12
N ALA A 457 -17.07 -23.53 -5.57
CA ALA A 457 -18.36 -22.84 -5.59
C ALA A 457 -18.29 -21.44 -4.94
N ILE A 458 -17.73 -21.33 -3.72
CA ILE A 458 -17.64 -20.05 -3.00
C ILE A 458 -16.69 -19.07 -3.71
N ASN A 459 -15.57 -19.56 -4.26
CA ASN A 459 -14.65 -18.75 -5.05
C ASN A 459 -15.31 -18.23 -6.34
N ASN A 460 -16.22 -19.00 -6.94
CA ASN A 460 -17.08 -18.58 -8.06
C ASN A 460 -18.39 -17.89 -7.59
N ARG A 461 -18.46 -17.46 -6.33
CA ARG A 461 -19.54 -16.66 -5.70
C ARG A 461 -20.91 -17.35 -5.64
N PHE A 462 -20.93 -18.68 -5.63
CA PHE A 462 -22.15 -19.45 -5.39
C PHE A 462 -22.38 -19.68 -3.90
N LEU A 463 -23.54 -19.21 -3.40
CA LEU A 463 -24.07 -19.51 -2.07
C LEU A 463 -25.28 -20.48 -2.10
N ASP A 464 -25.93 -20.65 -3.26
CA ASP A 464 -26.98 -21.64 -3.44
C ASP A 464 -26.50 -22.82 -4.31
N PHE A 465 -26.88 -24.02 -3.89
CA PHE A 465 -26.52 -25.25 -4.58
C PHE A 465 -27.26 -25.44 -5.90
N LYS A 466 -28.52 -24.99 -6.04
CA LYS A 466 -29.30 -25.22 -7.27
C LYS A 466 -28.72 -24.38 -8.40
N ASP A 467 -28.39 -23.14 -8.09
CA ASP A 467 -27.67 -22.24 -9.00
C ASP A 467 -26.27 -22.75 -9.33
N PHE A 468 -25.49 -23.20 -8.33
CA PHE A 468 -24.16 -23.81 -8.56
C PHE A 468 -24.26 -25.05 -9.46
N TYR A 469 -25.17 -25.96 -9.13
CA TYR A 469 -25.37 -27.19 -9.87
C TYR A 469 -25.70 -26.90 -11.33
N LYS A 470 -26.71 -26.06 -11.59
CA LYS A 470 -27.17 -25.74 -12.95
C LYS A 470 -26.14 -24.99 -13.78
N LYS A 471 -25.45 -24.00 -13.19
CA LYS A 471 -24.53 -23.12 -13.93
C LYS A 471 -23.11 -23.68 -14.04
N TYR A 472 -22.67 -24.55 -13.12
CA TYR A 472 -21.28 -25.00 -13.03
C TYR A 472 -21.08 -26.52 -13.07
N LEU A 473 -22.00 -27.34 -12.51
CA LEU A 473 -21.81 -28.80 -12.43
C LEU A 473 -22.48 -29.56 -13.59
N GLU A 474 -23.74 -29.27 -13.84
CA GLU A 474 -24.60 -29.90 -14.86
C GLU A 474 -24.03 -29.84 -16.29
N PRO A 475 -23.30 -28.78 -16.72
CA PRO A 475 -22.66 -28.76 -18.03
C PRO A 475 -21.54 -29.81 -18.25
N TYR A 476 -21.02 -30.43 -17.18
CA TYR A 476 -19.88 -31.36 -17.26
C TYR A 476 -20.25 -32.73 -16.70
N GLU A 477 -20.50 -33.69 -17.60
CA GLU A 477 -20.94 -35.05 -17.24
C GLU A 477 -20.01 -35.76 -16.25
N ILE A 478 -18.70 -35.52 -16.28
CA ILE A 478 -17.75 -36.11 -15.33
C ILE A 478 -18.02 -35.71 -13.87
N PHE A 479 -18.54 -34.50 -13.62
CA PHE A 479 -18.86 -34.07 -12.27
C PHE A 479 -20.07 -34.83 -11.71
N THR A 480 -21.12 -34.99 -12.50
CA THR A 480 -22.37 -35.63 -12.08
C THR A 480 -22.31 -37.16 -12.14
N THR A 481 -21.53 -37.74 -13.05
CA THR A 481 -21.45 -39.21 -13.24
C THR A 481 -20.29 -39.87 -12.50
N SER A 482 -19.28 -39.11 -12.06
CA SER A 482 -18.09 -39.67 -11.39
C SER A 482 -17.72 -38.92 -10.11
N LEU A 483 -17.37 -37.63 -10.19
CA LEU A 483 -16.87 -36.85 -9.03
C LEU A 483 -17.85 -36.86 -7.85
N LEU A 484 -19.15 -36.71 -8.14
CA LEU A 484 -20.24 -36.63 -7.16
C LEU A 484 -21.18 -37.86 -7.19
N ARG A 485 -20.74 -38.99 -7.77
CA ARG A 485 -21.61 -40.14 -8.00
C ARG A 485 -22.11 -40.79 -6.70
N ASP A 486 -21.20 -41.03 -5.77
CA ASP A 486 -21.43 -41.88 -4.59
C ASP A 486 -21.85 -41.10 -3.34
N SER A 487 -22.02 -39.78 -3.45
CA SER A 487 -22.32 -38.86 -2.35
C SER A 487 -23.80 -38.85 -1.92
N GLY A 488 -24.51 -39.97 -2.05
CA GLY A 488 -25.93 -40.09 -1.70
C GLY A 488 -26.91 -39.31 -2.60
N GLY A 489 -26.47 -38.84 -3.77
CA GLY A 489 -27.33 -38.14 -4.75
C GLY A 489 -27.53 -36.64 -4.48
N LYS A 490 -28.24 -35.96 -5.39
CA LYS A 490 -28.33 -34.49 -5.47
C LYS A 490 -28.80 -33.82 -4.18
N GLU A 491 -29.82 -34.37 -3.53
CA GLU A 491 -30.40 -33.81 -2.29
C GLU A 491 -29.43 -33.87 -1.11
N ASN A 492 -28.60 -34.93 -1.03
CA ASN A 492 -27.58 -35.04 0.02
C ASN A 492 -26.46 -34.03 -0.22
N ILE A 493 -26.00 -33.86 -1.47
CA ILE A 493 -24.99 -32.84 -1.81
C ILE A 493 -25.53 -31.43 -1.51
N GLU A 494 -26.78 -31.14 -1.84
CA GLU A 494 -27.44 -29.86 -1.53
C GLU A 494 -27.40 -29.58 -0.01
N LYS A 495 -27.78 -30.58 0.80
CA LYS A 495 -27.75 -30.50 2.27
C LYS A 495 -26.33 -30.34 2.83
N LEU A 496 -25.34 -31.05 2.28
CA LEU A 496 -23.94 -30.94 2.68
C LEU A 496 -23.34 -29.58 2.28
N PHE A 497 -23.70 -29.06 1.12
CA PHE A 497 -23.27 -27.74 0.64
C PHE A 497 -23.85 -26.62 1.50
N GLN A 498 -25.15 -26.65 1.81
CA GLN A 498 -25.76 -25.63 2.66
C GLN A 498 -25.19 -25.63 4.09
N LYS A 499 -24.91 -26.81 4.65
CA LYS A 499 -24.13 -26.92 5.90
C LYS A 499 -22.72 -26.35 5.76
N PHE A 500 -22.07 -26.50 4.61
CA PHE A 500 -20.71 -26.04 4.39
C PHE A 500 -20.66 -24.51 4.31
N ILE A 501 -21.62 -23.89 3.62
CA ILE A 501 -21.85 -22.45 3.63
C ILE A 501 -22.03 -21.95 5.08
N GLN A 502 -22.97 -22.52 5.85
CA GLN A 502 -23.20 -22.11 7.24
C GLN A 502 -21.99 -22.31 8.17
N PHE A 503 -21.08 -23.22 7.84
CA PHE A 503 -19.90 -23.54 8.65
C PHE A 503 -18.66 -22.71 8.30
N ILE A 504 -18.43 -22.48 7.00
CA ILE A 504 -17.28 -21.71 6.49
C ILE A 504 -17.40 -20.24 6.84
N TRP A 505 -18.59 -19.67 6.70
CA TRP A 505 -18.86 -18.29 7.06
C TRP A 505 -18.99 -18.16 8.58
N ARG A 506 -18.37 -17.11 9.15
CA ARG A 506 -18.29 -16.94 10.61
C ARG A 506 -19.16 -15.79 11.11
N GLN A 507 -18.95 -14.60 10.57
CA GLN A 507 -19.63 -13.39 11.00
C GLN A 507 -19.44 -12.27 9.96
N PHE A 508 -20.36 -11.31 9.98
CA PHE A 508 -20.13 -9.98 9.41
C PHE A 508 -19.38 -9.13 10.44
N ASN A 509 -18.42 -8.34 9.96
CA ASN A 509 -17.73 -7.33 10.76
C ASN A 509 -18.07 -5.96 10.18
N ILE A 510 -18.67 -5.10 10.99
CA ILE A 510 -18.88 -3.69 10.69
C ILE A 510 -17.70 -2.94 11.33
N ILE A 511 -16.89 -2.28 10.51
CA ILE A 511 -15.63 -1.66 10.92
C ILE A 511 -15.82 -0.15 10.91
N ASP A 512 -15.36 0.48 11.98
CA ASP A 512 -15.41 1.93 12.19
C ASP A 512 -14.09 2.37 12.83
N ILE A 513 -13.32 3.15 12.08
CA ILE A 513 -11.92 3.47 12.33
C ILE A 513 -11.85 4.71 13.20
N LYS A 514 -11.17 4.60 14.33
CA LYS A 514 -11.16 5.63 15.37
C LYS A 514 -9.73 6.05 15.69
N TYR A 515 -9.40 7.29 15.38
CA TYR A 515 -8.10 7.86 15.71
C TYR A 515 -8.02 8.33 17.18
N TYR A 516 -8.13 7.36 18.08
CA TYR A 516 -8.06 7.51 19.53
C TYR A 516 -7.26 6.33 20.11
N ASP A 517 -6.53 6.58 21.20
CA ASP A 517 -5.94 5.53 22.02
C ASP A 517 -7.01 4.69 22.74
N TYR A 518 -6.59 3.57 23.32
CA TYR A 518 -7.45 2.73 24.15
C TYR A 518 -7.97 3.48 25.40
N ASP A 519 -7.16 4.36 25.99
CA ASP A 519 -7.50 5.10 27.21
C ASP A 519 -8.67 6.07 27.02
N TYR A 520 -8.87 6.56 25.80
CA TYR A 520 -10.06 7.30 25.42
C TYR A 520 -11.35 6.50 25.68
N PHE A 521 -11.33 5.18 25.42
CA PHE A 521 -12.48 4.28 25.60
C PHE A 521 -12.61 3.74 27.03
N SER A 522 -11.50 3.59 27.76
CA SER A 522 -11.51 3.19 29.18
C SER A 522 -11.91 4.34 30.12
N SER A 523 -11.73 5.59 29.69
CA SER A 523 -12.05 6.79 30.47
C SER A 523 -13.55 7.00 30.67
N HIS A 524 -13.97 6.95 31.94
CA HIS A 524 -15.36 7.16 32.37
C HIS A 524 -15.95 8.52 31.93
N LYS A 525 -15.09 9.53 31.69
CA LYS A 525 -15.51 10.86 31.24
C LYS A 525 -15.99 10.89 29.78
N ASN A 526 -15.56 9.93 28.96
CA ASN A 526 -15.85 9.89 27.53
C ASN A 526 -17.06 9.02 27.18
N ILE A 527 -17.50 8.14 28.11
CA ILE A 527 -18.52 7.10 27.86
C ILE A 527 -19.79 7.66 27.20
N GLU A 528 -20.38 8.72 27.73
CA GLU A 528 -21.63 9.28 27.17
C GLU A 528 -21.44 9.90 25.78
N LYS A 529 -20.26 10.46 25.49
CA LYS A 529 -19.90 10.94 24.15
C LYS A 529 -19.74 9.76 23.18
N ILE A 530 -19.01 8.72 23.56
CA ILE A 530 -18.79 7.52 22.74
C ILE A 530 -20.13 6.81 22.45
N LYS A 531 -21.03 6.73 23.44
CA LYS A 531 -22.39 6.21 23.27
C LYS A 531 -23.17 6.96 22.20
N LYS A 532 -23.19 8.29 22.30
CA LYS A 532 -23.93 9.17 21.40
C LYS A 532 -23.36 9.15 19.97
N ASP A 533 -22.05 9.30 19.85
CA ASP A 533 -21.39 9.64 18.58
C ASP A 533 -20.94 8.40 17.78
N SER A 534 -20.67 7.27 18.46
CA SER A 534 -20.13 6.04 17.83
C SER A 534 -21.02 4.81 18.05
N ILE A 535 -21.31 4.41 19.30
CA ILE A 535 -22.03 3.15 19.60
C ILE A 535 -23.44 3.14 18.98
N ARG A 536 -24.16 4.27 19.04
CA ARG A 536 -25.47 4.39 18.42
C ARG A 536 -25.43 4.15 16.90
N LYS A 537 -24.36 4.56 16.20
CA LYS A 537 -24.23 4.32 14.76
C LYS A 537 -24.07 2.84 14.47
N GLN A 538 -23.19 2.16 15.22
CA GLN A 538 -22.94 0.73 15.12
C GLN A 538 -24.23 -0.11 15.25
N PHE A 539 -25.01 0.12 16.31
CA PHE A 539 -26.30 -0.57 16.48
C PHE A 539 -27.26 -0.39 15.28
N VAL A 540 -27.29 0.80 14.67
CA VAL A 540 -28.12 1.06 13.50
C VAL A 540 -27.58 0.33 12.26
N TYR A 541 -26.26 0.28 12.06
CA TYR A 541 -25.64 -0.48 10.97
C TYR A 541 -25.93 -1.99 11.09
N GLU A 542 -25.77 -2.55 12.30
CA GLU A 542 -26.11 -3.95 12.61
C GLU A 542 -27.59 -4.25 12.30
N TYR A 543 -28.50 -3.42 12.79
CA TYR A 543 -29.94 -3.58 12.59
C TYR A 543 -30.34 -3.52 11.11
N VAL A 544 -29.80 -2.55 10.35
CA VAL A 544 -30.10 -2.38 8.93
C VAL A 544 -29.59 -3.56 8.10
N LEU A 545 -28.37 -4.04 8.37
CA LEU A 545 -27.79 -5.20 7.70
C LEU A 545 -28.62 -6.47 8.00
N GLN A 546 -28.95 -6.72 9.27
CA GLN A 546 -29.78 -7.86 9.67
C GLN A 546 -31.14 -7.85 8.97
N LYS A 547 -31.83 -6.70 8.95
CA LYS A 547 -33.14 -6.57 8.31
C LYS A 547 -33.09 -6.78 6.80
N HIS A 548 -32.01 -6.37 6.14
CA HIS A 548 -31.80 -6.64 4.72
C HIS A 548 -31.64 -8.15 4.47
N LEU A 549 -30.80 -8.84 5.24
CA LEU A 549 -30.56 -10.28 5.10
C LEU A 549 -31.83 -11.12 5.37
N GLU A 550 -32.59 -10.75 6.40
CA GLU A 550 -33.88 -11.37 6.72
C GLU A 550 -34.91 -11.18 5.59
N LYS A 551 -35.08 -9.93 5.12
CA LYS A 551 -36.06 -9.58 4.08
C LYS A 551 -35.81 -10.34 2.76
N ASN A 552 -34.55 -10.53 2.41
CA ASN A 552 -34.14 -11.25 1.20
C ASN A 552 -33.99 -12.77 1.43
N ASN A 553 -34.29 -13.28 2.64
CA ASN A 553 -34.11 -14.67 3.05
C ASN A 553 -32.71 -15.22 2.69
N HIS A 554 -31.67 -14.40 2.88
CA HIS A 554 -30.33 -14.69 2.40
C HIS A 554 -29.73 -15.92 3.12
N PRO A 555 -28.94 -16.80 2.46
CA PRO A 555 -28.35 -17.98 3.10
C PRO A 555 -27.50 -17.69 4.35
N LEU A 556 -27.00 -16.46 4.47
CA LEU A 556 -26.15 -16.00 5.57
C LEU A 556 -26.89 -15.16 6.64
N LYS A 557 -28.23 -15.11 6.62
CA LYS A 557 -29.05 -14.28 7.55
C LYS A 557 -28.96 -14.67 9.04
N GLU A 558 -28.48 -15.89 9.33
CA GLU A 558 -28.30 -16.42 10.69
C GLU A 558 -26.86 -16.22 11.20
N LEU A 559 -25.96 -15.63 10.40
CA LEU A 559 -24.61 -15.29 10.86
C LEU A 559 -24.67 -14.14 11.85
N ASN A 560 -23.78 -14.19 12.84
CA ASN A 560 -23.61 -13.08 13.76
C ASN A 560 -23.06 -11.84 13.03
N ILE A 561 -23.53 -10.66 13.42
CA ILE A 561 -22.99 -9.36 12.99
C ILE A 561 -22.30 -8.76 14.21
N LYS A 562 -21.04 -8.35 14.06
CA LYS A 562 -20.28 -7.69 15.13
C LYS A 562 -19.72 -6.37 14.67
N SER A 563 -19.71 -5.40 15.58
CA SER A 563 -19.04 -4.12 15.38
C SER A 563 -17.61 -4.17 15.93
N GLU A 564 -16.67 -3.59 15.19
CA GLU A 564 -15.26 -3.50 15.56
C GLU A 564 -14.78 -2.05 15.44
N PHE A 565 -14.12 -1.53 16.48
CA PHE A 565 -13.41 -0.25 16.41
C PHE A 565 -11.92 -0.48 16.19
N TRP A 566 -11.40 0.10 15.10
CA TRP A 566 -10.00 0.01 14.72
C TRP A 566 -9.25 1.23 15.23
N LEU A 567 -8.41 1.01 16.24
CA LEU A 567 -7.62 2.03 16.94
C LEU A 567 -6.16 1.96 16.47
N PRO A 568 -5.44 3.08 16.32
CA PRO A 568 -4.02 3.04 16.06
C PRO A 568 -3.26 2.45 17.27
N ALA A 569 -2.36 1.53 17.00
CA ALA A 569 -1.45 0.93 17.96
C ALA A 569 -0.05 0.80 17.34
N TYR A 570 0.98 0.72 18.16
CA TYR A 570 2.33 0.35 17.74
C TYR A 570 2.71 -1.02 18.32
N SER A 571 3.42 -1.82 17.54
CA SER A 571 4.10 -3.02 18.03
C SER A 571 5.33 -3.32 17.18
N SER A 572 6.46 -3.57 17.83
CA SER A 572 7.69 -4.05 17.19
C SER A 572 7.59 -5.48 16.66
N THR A 573 6.58 -6.26 17.06
CA THR A 573 6.41 -7.67 16.64
C THR A 573 5.76 -7.87 15.26
N GLN A 574 5.50 -6.79 14.52
CA GLN A 574 4.83 -6.77 13.20
C GLN A 574 3.41 -7.36 13.15
N GLU A 575 2.81 -7.79 14.27
CA GLU A 575 1.40 -8.19 14.30
C GLU A 575 0.50 -7.01 13.90
N THR A 576 -0.24 -7.14 12.80
CA THR A 576 -1.04 -6.02 12.28
C THR A 576 -2.29 -5.72 13.09
N PHE A 577 -2.89 -6.75 13.70
CA PHE A 577 -4.16 -6.65 14.41
C PHE A 577 -4.04 -7.30 15.78
N THR A 578 -3.99 -6.48 16.83
CA THR A 578 -3.93 -6.94 18.22
C THR A 578 -5.31 -6.77 18.88
N PRO A 579 -5.86 -7.80 19.55
CA PRO A 579 -7.08 -7.64 20.33
C PRO A 579 -6.76 -6.78 21.57
N LEU A 580 -7.46 -5.66 21.71
CA LEU A 580 -7.35 -4.81 22.89
C LEU A 580 -8.24 -5.35 24.03
N PRO A 581 -8.10 -4.84 25.28
CA PRO A 581 -8.91 -5.30 26.40
C PRO A 581 -10.41 -5.17 26.15
N LYS A 582 -11.18 -6.05 26.81
CA LYS A 582 -12.63 -6.16 26.66
C LYS A 582 -13.33 -4.82 26.84
N TYR A 583 -14.24 -4.50 25.92
CA TYR A 583 -15.04 -3.28 25.94
C TYR A 583 -16.53 -3.63 25.80
N MET A 584 -17.36 -3.09 26.70
CA MET A 584 -18.81 -3.38 26.75
C MET A 584 -19.15 -4.88 26.65
N ASP A 585 -18.49 -5.70 27.46
CA ASP A 585 -18.65 -7.17 27.48
C ASP A 585 -18.47 -7.85 26.09
N ASP A 586 -17.56 -7.30 25.28
CA ASP A 586 -17.25 -7.68 23.88
C ASP A 586 -18.39 -7.42 22.87
N TYR A 587 -19.36 -6.55 23.20
CA TYR A 587 -20.38 -6.09 22.24
C TYR A 587 -19.75 -5.34 21.06
N ILE A 588 -18.82 -4.42 21.34
CA ILE A 588 -17.94 -3.82 20.33
C ILE A 588 -16.51 -4.25 20.64
N LYS A 589 -15.87 -4.89 19.67
CA LYS A 589 -14.49 -5.35 19.81
C LYS A 589 -13.53 -4.21 19.48
N LEU A 590 -12.66 -3.86 20.42
CA LEU A 590 -11.55 -2.94 20.16
C LEU A 590 -10.37 -3.71 19.55
N ILE A 591 -9.83 -3.18 18.45
CA ILE A 591 -8.70 -3.77 17.72
C ILE A 591 -7.62 -2.71 17.58
N GLY A 592 -6.43 -3.00 18.11
CA GLY A 592 -5.23 -2.24 17.83
C GLY A 592 -4.73 -2.60 16.44
N VAL A 593 -4.54 -1.61 15.59
CA VAL A 593 -4.03 -1.76 14.23
C VAL A 593 -2.62 -1.18 14.18
N ASN A 594 -1.64 -2.01 13.81
CA ASN A 594 -0.23 -1.62 13.84
C ASN A 594 0.08 -0.56 12.78
N ILE A 595 0.32 0.66 13.24
CA ILE A 595 0.46 1.82 12.38
C ILE A 595 1.62 1.72 11.38
N LEU A 596 2.76 1.12 11.77
CA LEU A 596 3.86 0.92 10.81
C LEU A 596 3.48 -0.07 9.70
N THR A 597 2.78 -1.17 10.02
CA THR A 597 2.36 -2.15 9.01
C THR A 597 1.40 -1.55 7.99
N VAL A 598 0.49 -0.68 8.44
CA VAL A 598 -0.46 0.00 7.55
C VAL A 598 0.23 1.12 6.75
N ILE A 599 1.14 1.89 7.36
CA ILE A 599 2.00 2.86 6.65
C ILE A 599 2.78 2.17 5.53
N ASP A 600 3.50 1.09 5.85
CA ASP A 600 4.36 0.41 4.88
C ASP A 600 3.55 -0.16 3.72
N SER A 601 2.42 -0.81 4.00
CA SER A 601 1.52 -1.27 2.93
C SER A 601 0.85 -0.14 2.17
N TYR A 602 0.64 1.04 2.75
CA TYR A 602 0.16 2.22 2.02
C TYR A 602 1.23 2.77 1.05
N LEU A 603 2.50 2.71 1.44
CA LEU A 603 3.66 3.15 0.65
C LEU A 603 4.07 2.17 -0.46
N GLU A 604 3.84 0.86 -0.30
CA GLU A 604 4.01 -0.16 -1.37
C GLU A 604 3.25 0.19 -2.66
N THR A 605 2.27 1.10 -2.61
CA THR A 605 1.48 1.53 -3.78
C THR A 605 2.29 2.40 -4.76
N GLU A 606 3.42 2.97 -4.32
CA GLU A 606 4.33 3.85 -5.08
C GLU A 606 5.38 3.10 -5.92
N GLU A 607 5.80 1.89 -5.52
CA GLU A 607 7.03 1.24 -6.03
C GLU A 607 6.90 0.53 -7.40
N LYS A 608 6.11 1.06 -8.34
CA LYS A 608 6.02 0.61 -9.75
C LYS A 608 5.56 1.67 -10.74
#